data_AF-A0A496Q9R4-F1
#
_entry.id   AF-A0A496Q9R4-F1
#
_cell.length_a   1.000
_cell.length_b   1.000
_cell.length_c   1.000
_cell.angle_alpha   90.00
_cell.angle_beta   90.00
_cell.angle_gamma   90.00
#
_symmetry.space_group_name_H-M   'P 1'
#
loop_
_entity.id
_entity.type
_entity.pdbx_description
1 polymer ?
#
loop_
_entity_poly.entity_id
_entity_poly.type
_entity_poly.pdbx_seq_one_letter_code
_entity_poly.pdbx_strand_id
1 'polypeptide(L)'
;MSKGPRGKKTYFVNAITLVERPKKAFAERHLGRIIKFHKSLDLLIMDELGHLPLDTEGAKVFSEVVSQEYEQGSIVLTPDCVKKSL
;
A
#
# COMPACT_ATOMS: atom_id res chain seq x y z
N MET A 1 8.14 -3.55 -10.74
CA MET A 1 7.23 -4.72 -10.78
C MET A 1 8.08 -5.95 -10.86
N SER A 2 7.92 -6.86 -9.90
CA SER A 2 8.55 -8.18 -9.97
C SER A 2 7.52 -9.19 -10.47
N LYS A 3 7.95 -10.18 -11.26
CA LYS A 3 7.08 -11.31 -11.59
C LYS A 3 7.05 -12.24 -10.39
N GLY A 4 5.91 -12.30 -9.71
CA GLY A 4 5.67 -13.23 -8.62
C GLY A 4 5.51 -14.67 -9.12
N PRO A 5 5.37 -15.64 -8.20
CA PRO A 5 5.14 -17.03 -8.55
C PRO A 5 3.91 -17.17 -9.45
N ARG A 6 4.07 -17.94 -10.54
CA ARG A 6 3.09 -18.13 -11.63
C ARG A 6 2.86 -16.92 -12.56
N GLY A 7 3.82 -16.00 -12.64
CA GLY A 7 3.77 -14.87 -13.58
C GLY A 7 2.85 -13.72 -13.19
N LYS A 8 2.35 -13.73 -11.95
CA LYS A 8 1.54 -12.65 -11.39
C LYS A 8 2.35 -11.36 -11.26
N LYS A 9 1.72 -10.22 -11.54
CA LYS A 9 2.31 -8.90 -11.33
C LYS A 9 2.24 -8.56 -9.86
N THR A 10 3.37 -8.72 -9.19
CA THR A 10 3.49 -8.46 -7.76
C THR A 10 4.23 -7.14 -7.53
N TYR A 11 3.73 -6.36 -6.57
CA TYR A 11 4.36 -5.13 -6.14
C TYR A 11 4.62 -5.15 -4.65
N PHE A 12 5.87 -4.85 -4.27
CA PHE A 12 6.31 -4.71 -2.88
C PHE A 12 6.51 -3.23 -2.60
N VAL A 13 5.93 -2.75 -1.51
CA VAL A 13 6.03 -1.34 -1.11
C VAL A 13 5.90 -1.22 0.41
N ASN A 14 6.66 -0.30 1.00
CA ASN A 14 6.47 0.06 2.41
C ASN A 14 5.13 0.82 2.56
N ALA A 15 4.44 0.58 3.68
CA ALA A 15 3.16 1.21 3.98
C ALA A 15 3.16 2.76 3.93
N ILE A 16 4.21 3.41 4.45
CA ILE A 16 4.43 4.86 4.41
C ILE A 16 4.49 5.33 2.96
N THR A 17 5.28 4.65 2.12
CA THR A 17 5.40 4.99 0.70
C THR A 17 4.09 4.81 -0.05
N LEU A 18 3.29 3.80 0.31
CA LEU A 18 1.96 3.60 -0.30
C LEU A 18 0.99 4.73 0.06
N VAL A 19 1.04 5.27 1.28
CA VAL A 19 0.17 6.39 1.68
C VAL A 19 0.64 7.70 1.06
N GLU A 20 1.95 7.94 1.00
CA GLU A 20 2.49 9.20 0.47
C GLU A 20 2.39 9.34 -1.05
N ARG A 21 2.51 8.24 -1.80
CA ARG A 21 2.53 8.30 -3.27
C ARG A 21 1.23 8.81 -3.89
N PRO A 22 0.05 8.29 -3.52
CA PRO A 22 -1.23 8.81 -3.99
C PRO A 22 -1.42 10.27 -3.57
N LYS A 23 -1.00 10.67 -2.35
CA LYS A 23 -1.03 12.07 -1.89
C LYS A 23 -0.21 12.99 -2.80
N LYS A 24 1.05 12.61 -3.09
CA LYS A 24 1.93 13.37 -4.00
C LYS A 24 1.38 13.40 -5.43
N ALA A 25 0.90 12.27 -5.95
CA ALA A 25 0.33 12.18 -7.29
C ALA A 25 -1.00 12.95 -7.45
N PHE A 26 -1.78 13.07 -6.38
CA PHE A 26 -2.95 13.95 -6.33
C PHE A 26 -2.53 15.42 -6.48
N ALA A 27 -1.52 15.86 -5.73
CA ALA A 27 -0.98 17.22 -5.83
C ALA A 27 -0.39 17.52 -7.23
N GLU A 28 0.24 16.54 -7.86
CA GLU A 28 0.88 16.68 -9.18
C GLU A 28 -0.05 16.41 -10.38
N ARG A 29 -1.36 16.21 -10.16
CA ARG A 29 -2.36 15.84 -11.21
C ARG A 29 -2.02 14.56 -12.00
N HIS A 30 -1.20 13.67 -11.44
CA HIS A 30 -0.80 12.41 -12.04
C HIS A 30 -1.53 11.18 -11.47
N LEU A 31 -2.55 11.40 -10.64
CA LEU A 31 -3.29 10.34 -9.94
C LEU A 31 -3.80 9.22 -10.88
N GLY A 32 -4.32 9.57 -12.06
CA GLY A 32 -4.84 8.59 -13.01
C GLY A 32 -3.81 7.54 -13.46
N ARG A 33 -2.53 7.92 -13.54
CA ARG A 33 -1.44 6.99 -13.88
C ARG A 33 -1.15 6.02 -12.75
N ILE A 34 -1.22 6.48 -11.50
CA ILE A 34 -1.06 5.65 -10.31
C ILE A 34 -2.24 4.67 -10.21
N ILE A 35 -3.48 5.14 -10.35
CA ILE A 35 -4.66 4.25 -10.32
C ILE A 35 -4.55 3.15 -11.39
N LYS A 36 -4.15 3.50 -12.63
CA LYS A 36 -3.97 2.51 -13.71
C LYS A 36 -2.86 1.50 -13.40
N PHE A 37 -1.78 1.93 -12.73
CA PHE A 37 -0.73 1.04 -12.26
C PHE A 37 -1.25 0.07 -11.20
N HIS A 38 -1.94 0.56 -10.17
CA HIS A 38 -2.53 -0.24 -9.09
C HIS A 38 -3.53 -1.27 -9.63
N LYS A 39 -4.43 -0.87 -10.55
CA LYS A 39 -5.37 -1.77 -11.24
C LYS A 39 -4.71 -2.88 -12.06
N SER A 40 -3.45 -2.72 -12.43
CA SER A 40 -2.73 -3.72 -13.23
C SER A 40 -2.02 -4.77 -12.38
N LEU A 41 -2.02 -4.60 -11.05
CA LEU A 41 -1.38 -5.51 -10.12
C LEU A 41 -2.31 -6.68 -9.78
N ASP A 42 -1.74 -7.87 -9.72
CA ASP A 42 -2.46 -9.07 -9.25
C ASP A 42 -2.27 -9.28 -7.75
N LEU A 43 -1.23 -8.66 -7.17
CA LEU A 43 -0.86 -8.80 -5.77
C LEU A 43 -0.08 -7.56 -5.30
N LEU A 44 -0.58 -6.90 -4.26
CA LEU A 44 0.12 -5.83 -3.55
C LEU A 44 0.59 -6.36 -2.18
N ILE A 45 1.88 -6.25 -1.89
CA ILE A 45 2.47 -6.61 -0.61
C ILE A 45 2.91 -5.33 0.09
N MET A 46 2.28 -5.03 1.22
CA MET A 46 2.66 -3.91 2.09
C MET A 46 3.47 -4.43 3.27
N ASP A 47 4.67 -3.88 3.41
CA ASP A 47 5.59 -4.21 4.50
C ASP A 47 5.81 -3.00 5.44
N GLU A 48 6.37 -3.27 6.62
CA GLU A 48 6.76 -2.26 7.63
C GLU A 48 5.59 -1.41 8.17
N LEU A 49 4.40 -2.01 8.24
CA LEU A 49 3.18 -1.33 8.69
C LEU A 49 3.27 -0.81 10.14
N GLY A 50 4.12 -1.43 10.97
CA GLY A 50 4.34 -1.06 12.37
C GLY A 50 5.05 0.29 12.58
N HIS A 51 5.63 0.87 11.53
CA HIS A 51 6.30 2.17 11.60
C HIS A 51 5.47 3.31 11.02
N LEU A 52 4.24 3.03 10.58
CA LEU A 52 3.36 4.09 10.10
C LEU A 52 3.08 5.06 11.26
N PRO A 53 3.31 6.38 11.11
CA PRO A 53 2.90 7.35 12.11
C PRO A 53 1.36 7.40 12.13
N LEU A 54 0.77 6.50 12.92
CA LEU A 54 -0.66 6.40 13.17
C LEU A 54 -1.03 7.41 14.26
N ASP A 55 -0.88 8.70 13.96
CA ASP A 55 -1.72 9.68 14.63
C ASP A 55 -3.17 9.52 14.12
N THR A 56 -4.13 10.17 14.78
CA THR A 56 -5.56 9.99 14.48
C THR A 56 -5.90 10.32 13.02
N GLU A 57 -5.20 11.28 12.42
CA GLU A 57 -5.36 11.62 10.99
C GLU A 57 -4.68 10.59 10.07
N GLY A 58 -3.46 10.19 10.36
CA GLY A 58 -2.69 9.20 9.61
C GLY A 58 -3.39 7.85 9.57
N ALA A 59 -3.99 7.42 10.69
CA ALA A 59 -4.81 6.22 10.76
C ALA A 59 -6.05 6.28 9.86
N LYS A 60 -6.75 7.43 9.83
CA LYS A 60 -7.92 7.62 8.97
C LYS A 60 -7.56 7.56 7.49
N VAL A 61 -6.50 8.26 7.10
CA VAL A 61 -6.03 8.25 5.71
C VAL A 61 -5.51 6.87 5.30
N PHE A 62 -4.79 6.19 6.20
CA PHE A 62 -4.36 4.81 5.98
C PHE A 62 -5.55 3.87 5.77
N SER A 63 -6.57 3.92 6.63
CA SER A 63 -7.78 3.12 6.47
C SER A 63 -8.49 3.39 5.14
N GLU A 64 -8.54 4.64 4.69
CA GLU A 64 -9.17 4.99 3.42
C GLU A 64 -8.36 4.48 2.21
N VAL A 65 -7.04 4.63 2.23
CA VAL A 65 -6.13 4.08 1.19
C VAL A 65 -6.23 2.55 1.14
N VAL A 66 -6.16 1.88 2.30
CA VAL A 66 -6.27 0.42 2.37
C VAL A 66 -7.63 -0.05 1.89
N SER A 67 -8.72 0.63 2.25
CA SER A 67 -10.06 0.29 1.77
C SER A 67 -10.16 0.37 0.24
N GLN A 68 -9.59 1.41 -0.36
CA GLN A 68 -9.57 1.56 -1.81
C GLN A 68 -8.75 0.47 -2.49
N GLU A 69 -7.59 0.12 -1.94
CA GLU A 69 -6.74 -0.94 -2.50
C GLU A 69 -7.38 -2.33 -2.32
N TYR A 70 -8.14 -2.56 -1.22
CA TYR A 70 -8.83 -3.83 -0.94
C TYR A 70 -9.94 -4.11 -1.94
N GLU A 71 -10.64 -3.07 -2.39
CA GLU A 71 -11.68 -3.18 -3.43
C GLU A 71 -11.08 -3.44 -4.83
N GLN A 72 -9.83 -3.07 -5.05
CA GLN A 72 -9.18 -3.12 -6.37
C GLN A 72 -8.36 -4.41 -6.61
N GLY A 73 -8.04 -5.20 -5.57
CA GLY A 73 -7.31 -6.47 -5.72
C GLY A 73 -6.85 -7.12 -4.41
N SER A 74 -6.15 -8.25 -4.51
CA SER A 74 -5.63 -8.97 -3.34
C SER A 74 -4.45 -8.23 -2.70
N ILE A 75 -4.64 -7.70 -1.49
CA ILE A 75 -3.57 -7.16 -0.65
C ILE A 75 -3.09 -8.24 0.31
N VAL A 76 -1.77 -8.42 0.39
CA VAL A 76 -1.14 -9.14 1.50
C VAL A 76 -0.45 -8.11 2.38
N LEU A 77 -0.95 -7.97 3.60
CA LEU A 77 -0.37 -7.12 4.63
C LEU A 77 0.61 -7.98 5.43
N THR A 78 1.89 -7.63 5.44
CA THR A 78 2.85 -8.17 6.42
C THR A 78 3.01 -7.13 7.52
N PRO A 79 2.30 -7.27 8.66
CA PRO A 79 2.65 -6.46 9.82
C PRO A 79 4.03 -6.91 10.31
N ASP A 80 4.94 -5.96 10.46
CA ASP A 80 6.14 -6.19 11.25
C ASP A 80 5.66 -6.45 12.68
N CYS A 81 5.64 -7.72 13.06
CA CYS A 81 5.39 -8.12 14.43
C CYS A 81 6.62 -7.68 15.23
N VAL A 82 6.60 -6.44 15.73
CA VAL A 82 7.41 -6.09 16.89
C VAL A 82 6.96 -7.03 17.99
N LYS A 83 7.74 -8.09 18.23
CA LYS A 83 7.61 -8.88 19.45
C LYS A 83 7.77 -7.89 20.59
N LYS A 84 6.66 -7.47 21.20
CA LYS A 84 6.70 -6.94 22.55
C LYS A 84 7.31 -8.07 23.39
N SER A 85 8.58 -7.89 23.74
CA SER A 85 9.21 -8.72 24.75
C SER A 85 8.35 -8.59 26.00
N LEU A 86 7.92 -9.74 26.52
CA LEU A 86 7.24 -9.92 27.80
C LEU A 86 8.03 -9.27 28.95
#